data_AF-A0A9P1EPC4-F1
#
_entry.id   AF-A0A9P1EPC4-F1
#
_cell.length_a   1.000
_cell.length_b   1.000
_cell.length_c   1.000
_cell.angle_alpha   90.00
_cell.angle_beta   90.00
_cell.angle_gamma   90.00
#
_symmetry.space_group_name_H-M   'P 1'
#
loop_
_entity.id
_entity.type
_entity.pdbx_description
1 polymer ?
#
loop_
_entity_poly.entity_id
_entity_poly.type
_entity_poly.pdbx_seq_one_letter_code
_entity_poly.pdbx_strand_id
1 'polypeptide(L)'
;MVKAVQDFFMGMSIPPGVSSCLVVLIPKSVNPSTFGDFRPICLSNFINKVCTKVLTDRLTVILPKLISPEQIGFMKNRDISEHILIAQEMIHSIDRKIRGSNVVVKLDM
;
A
#
# COMPACT_ATOMS: atom_id res chain seq x y z
N MET A 1 3.19 22.65 16.89
CA MET A 1 3.12 21.33 16.25
C MET A 1 1.84 20.58 16.63
N VAL A 2 1.63 20.23 17.90
CA VAL A 2 0.42 19.51 18.36
C VAL A 2 -0.87 20.25 17.96
N LYS A 3 -0.93 21.57 18.17
CA LYS A 3 -2.06 22.42 17.76
C LYS A 3 -2.39 22.29 16.27
N ALA A 4 -1.40 22.28 15.39
CA ALA A 4 -1.62 22.14 13.94
C ALA A 4 -2.24 20.78 13.58
N VAL A 5 -1.85 19.71 14.27
CA VAL A 5 -2.44 18.37 14.09
C VAL A 5 -3.87 18.33 14.64
N GLN A 6 -4.13 18.99 15.77
CA GLN A 6 -5.48 19.10 16.33
C GLN A 6 -6.40 19.90 15.40
N ASP A 7 -5.96 21.05 14.92
CA ASP A 7 -6.69 21.91 13.97
C ASP A 7 -7.05 21.12 12.70
N PHE A 8 -6.13 20.31 12.16
CA PHE A 8 -6.40 19.40 11.03
C PHE A 8 -7.57 18.44 11.32
N PHE A 9 -7.57 17.78 12.48
CA PHE A 9 -8.63 16.82 12.85
C PHE A 9 -9.92 17.48 13.30
N MET A 10 -9.90 18.78 13.64
CA MET A 10 -11.09 19.59 13.91
C MET A 10 -11.73 20.14 12.62
N GLY A 11 -11.13 19.87 11.45
CA GLY A 11 -11.65 20.35 10.16
C GLY A 11 -11.33 21.82 9.87
N MET A 12 -10.35 22.40 10.56
CA MET A 12 -9.89 23.76 10.29
C MET A 12 -9.13 23.84 8.97
N SER A 13 -9.07 25.03 8.37
CA SER A 13 -8.33 25.26 7.13
C SER A 13 -6.85 24.90 7.30
N ILE A 14 -6.35 24.06 6.41
CA ILE A 14 -4.96 23.62 6.39
C ILE A 14 -4.14 24.68 5.62
N PRO A 15 -3.04 25.21 6.19
CA PRO A 15 -2.16 26.10 5.47
C PRO A 15 -1.60 25.43 4.20
N PRO A 16 -1.50 26.11 3.04
CA PRO A 16 -1.07 25.50 1.77
C PRO A 16 0.30 24.79 1.83
N GLY A 17 1.21 25.25 2.69
CA GLY A 17 2.52 24.62 2.88
C GLY A 17 2.47 23.25 3.57
N VAL A 18 1.38 22.89 4.25
CA VAL A 18 1.25 21.57 4.89
C VAL A 18 0.90 20.46 3.90
N SER A 19 0.34 20.79 2.73
CA SER A 19 0.15 19.80 1.66
C SER A 19 1.31 19.76 0.65
N SER A 20 2.33 20.62 0.80
CA SER A 20 3.47 20.63 -0.11
C SER A 20 4.38 19.41 0.11
N CYS A 21 5.02 18.96 -0.97
CA CYS A 21 6.01 17.90 -0.95
C CYS A 21 7.13 18.19 -1.96
N LEU A 22 8.31 17.63 -1.70
CA LEU A 22 9.42 17.64 -2.65
C LEU A 22 9.40 16.35 -3.46
N VAL A 23 9.30 16.45 -4.78
CA VAL A 23 9.38 15.29 -5.67
C VAL A 23 10.85 14.96 -5.94
N VAL A 24 11.25 13.73 -5.67
CA VAL A 24 12.59 13.20 -5.92
C VAL A 24 12.48 12.00 -6.86
N LEU A 25 13.34 11.94 -7.87
CA LEU A 25 13.41 10.82 -8.82
C LEU A 25 14.45 9.81 -8.35
N ILE A 26 14.02 8.59 -8.02
CA ILE A 26 14.92 7.50 -7.64
C ILE A 26 15.10 6.55 -8.84
N PRO A 27 16.33 6.26 -9.28
CA PRO A 27 16.57 5.34 -10.39
C PRO A 27 16.14 3.91 -10.01
N LYS A 28 15.48 3.21 -10.95
CA LYS A 28 15.07 1.79 -10.80
C LYS A 28 16.20 0.82 -11.13
N SER A 29 17.18 1.25 -11.94
CA SER A 29 18.29 0.43 -12.44
C SER A 29 19.60 1.22 -12.50
N VAL A 30 20.72 0.50 -12.65
CA VAL A 30 22.04 1.08 -12.91
C VAL A 30 22.04 1.60 -14.35
N ASN A 31 22.22 2.90 -14.55
CA ASN A 31 22.11 3.63 -15.83
C ASN A 31 20.67 3.83 -16.35
N PRO A 32 19.88 4.68 -15.67
CA PRO A 32 18.58 5.09 -16.19
C PRO A 32 18.73 5.92 -17.46
N SER A 33 17.93 5.62 -18.48
CA SER A 33 18.04 6.22 -19.82
C SER A 33 16.79 7.00 -20.21
N THR A 34 15.64 6.63 -19.64
CA THR A 34 14.33 7.25 -19.89
C THR A 34 13.68 7.69 -18.59
N PHE A 35 12.69 8.59 -18.67
CA PHE A 35 11.90 8.98 -17.49
C PHE A 35 11.17 7.79 -16.84
N GLY A 36 10.84 6.75 -17.61
CA GLY A 36 10.24 5.50 -17.09
C GLY A 36 11.17 4.69 -16.18
N ASP A 37 12.49 4.92 -16.27
CA ASP A 37 13.50 4.26 -15.44
C ASP A 37 13.63 4.89 -14.05
N PHE A 38 12.88 5.96 -13.77
CA PHE A 38 12.83 6.58 -12.46
C PHE A 38 11.50 6.29 -11.78
N ARG A 39 11.54 6.15 -10.46
CA ARG A 39 10.38 6.15 -9.58
C ARG A 39 10.30 7.53 -8.91
N PRO A 40 9.27 8.34 -9.19
CA PRO A 40 9.05 9.57 -8.44
C PRO A 40 8.60 9.22 -7.02
N ILE A 41 9.22 9.85 -6.02
CA ILE A 41 8.83 9.78 -4.62
C ILE A 41 8.54 11.20 -4.12
N CYS A 42 7.37 11.36 -3.48
CA CYS A 42 6.99 12.60 -2.83
C CYS A 42 7.46 12.61 -1.37
N LEU A 43 8.44 13.44 -1.06
CA LEU A 43 8.88 13.71 0.30
C LEU A 43 7.94 14.72 0.95
N SER A 44 6.96 14.23 1.69
CA SER A 44 6.01 15.05 2.45
C SER A 44 6.67 15.71 3.67
N ASN A 45 6.15 16.88 4.04
CA ASN A 45 6.56 17.55 5.26
C ASN A 45 6.17 16.76 6.52
N PHE A 46 6.83 17.08 7.64
CA PHE A 46 6.66 16.37 8.90
C PHE A 46 5.21 16.44 9.43
N ILE A 47 4.54 17.59 9.34
CA ILE A 47 3.17 17.76 9.84
C ILE A 47 2.22 16.84 9.09
N ASN A 48 2.32 16.79 7.75
CA ASN A 48 1.52 15.90 6.93
C ASN A 48 1.79 14.43 7.28
N LYS A 49 3.06 14.04 7.49
CA LYS A 49 3.41 12.67 7.93
C LYS A 49 2.80 12.30 9.28
N VAL A 50 2.74 13.23 10.23
CA VAL A 50 2.09 12.98 11.53
C VAL A 50 0.57 12.82 11.35
N CYS A 51 -0.06 13.69 10.56
CA CYS A 51 -1.50 13.59 10.29
C CYS A 51 -1.85 12.27 9.59
N THR A 52 -1.10 11.89 8.55
CA THR A 52 -1.32 10.62 7.85
C THR A 52 -1.04 9.42 8.74
N LYS A 53 -0.02 9.46 9.61
CA LYS A 53 0.23 8.38 10.57
C LYS A 53 -0.94 8.19 11.54
N VAL A 54 -1.47 9.26 12.12
CA VAL A 54 -2.65 9.19 13.00
C VAL A 54 -3.87 8.64 12.25
N LEU A 55 -4.08 9.04 10.99
CA LEU A 55 -5.14 8.49 10.15
C LEU A 55 -4.95 6.99 9.90
N THR A 56 -3.74 6.57 9.52
CA THR A 56 -3.41 5.16 9.30
C THR A 56 -3.65 4.32 10.56
N ASP A 57 -3.26 4.81 11.73
CA ASP A 57 -3.46 4.10 12.99
C ASP A 57 -4.96 3.92 13.31
N ARG A 58 -5.79 4.94 13.04
CA ARG A 58 -7.25 4.85 13.18
C ARG A 58 -7.87 3.88 12.17
N LEU A 59 -7.45 3.96 10.90
CA LEU A 59 -7.97 3.09 9.83
C LEU A 59 -7.58 1.63 10.04
N THR A 60 -6.39 1.36 10.57
CA THR A 60 -5.89 0.00 10.83
C THR A 60 -6.83 -0.81 11.73
N VAL A 61 -7.56 -0.14 12.65
CA VAL A 61 -8.53 -0.80 13.55
C VAL A 61 -9.81 -1.23 12.79
N ILE A 62 -10.16 -0.51 11.72
CA ILE A 62 -11.41 -0.71 10.98
C ILE A 62 -11.20 -1.61 9.76
N LEU A 63 -10.03 -1.56 9.13
CA LEU A 63 -9.69 -2.32 7.92
C LEU A 63 -10.03 -3.83 7.99
N PRO A 64 -9.78 -4.56 9.10
CA PRO A 64 -10.12 -5.98 9.18
C PRO A 64 -11.61 -6.30 8.97
N LYS A 65 -12.50 -5.32 9.14
CA LYS A 65 -13.95 -5.48 8.91
C LYS A 65 -14.38 -5.16 7.48
N LEU A 66 -13.50 -4.53 6.70
CA LEU A 66 -13.81 -4.02 5.35
C LEU A 66 -13.12 -4.80 4.23
N ILE A 67 -12.01 -5.46 4.52
CA ILE A 67 -11.21 -6.18 3.52
C ILE A 67 -11.34 -7.69 3.66
N SER A 68 -11.09 -8.40 2.56
CA SER A 68 -11.06 -9.86 2.53
C SER A 68 -9.97 -10.43 3.47
N PRO A 69 -10.20 -11.60 4.10
CA PRO A 69 -9.14 -12.29 4.83
C PRO A 69 -7.92 -12.64 3.94
N GLU A 70 -8.13 -12.84 2.65
CA GLU A 70 -7.09 -13.14 1.65
C GLU A 70 -6.24 -11.91 1.25
N GLN A 71 -6.65 -10.69 1.63
CA GLN A 71 -5.88 -9.48 1.34
C GLN A 71 -4.77 -9.26 2.37
N ILE A 72 -3.56 -9.73 2.07
CA ILE A 72 -2.46 -9.78 3.04
C ILE A 72 -1.52 -8.57 2.93
N GLY A 73 -1.38 -7.99 1.73
CA GLY A 73 -0.51 -6.85 1.48
C GLY A 73 -0.81 -5.66 2.40
N PHE A 74 0.24 -5.12 3.03
CA PHE A 74 0.19 -3.93 3.89
C PHE A 74 -0.73 -4.03 5.13
N MET A 75 -1.11 -5.24 5.54
CA MET A 75 -1.91 -5.47 6.75
C MET A 75 -1.04 -5.88 7.93
N LYS A 76 -1.34 -5.31 9.10
CA LYS A 76 -0.64 -5.68 10.34
C LYS A 76 -0.93 -7.14 10.68
N ASN A 77 0.10 -7.88 11.08
CA ASN A 77 0.04 -9.30 11.46
C ASN A 77 -0.39 -10.25 10.32
N ARG A 78 -0.22 -9.86 9.06
CA ARG A 78 -0.37 -10.76 7.91
C ARG A 78 0.97 -10.87 7.20
N ASP A 79 1.43 -12.09 6.95
CA ASP A 79 2.74 -12.33 6.34
C ASP A 79 2.60 -12.85 4.91
N ILE A 80 3.51 -12.44 4.03
CA ILE A 80 3.49 -12.86 2.63
C ILE A 80 3.65 -14.38 2.47
N SER A 81 4.30 -15.05 3.43
CA SER A 81 4.50 -16.50 3.42
C SER A 81 3.19 -17.27 3.45
N GLU A 82 2.16 -16.75 4.16
CA GLU A 82 0.83 -17.36 4.18
C GLU A 82 0.22 -17.41 2.77
N HIS A 83 0.39 -16.35 1.99
CA HIS A 83 -0.11 -16.31 0.61
C HIS A 83 0.67 -17.23 -0.33
N ILE A 84 1.99 -17.33 -0.14
CA ILE A 84 2.83 -18.26 -0.91
C ILE A 84 2.36 -19.69 -0.68
N LEU A 85 2.08 -20.07 0.58
CA LEU A 85 1.56 -21.39 0.92
C LEU A 85 0.19 -21.66 0.28
N ILE A 86 -0.74 -20.71 0.38
CA ILE A 86 -2.06 -20.84 -0.26
C ILE A 86 -1.91 -20.97 -1.78
N ALA A 87 -1.03 -20.18 -2.41
CA ALA A 87 -0.76 -20.29 -3.84
C ALA A 87 -0.19 -21.66 -4.23
N GLN A 88 0.73 -22.21 -3.42
CA GLN A 88 1.28 -23.56 -3.63
C GLN A 88 0.20 -24.63 -3.49
N GLU A 89 -0.69 -24.52 -2.50
CA GLU A 89 -1.80 -25.46 -2.31
C GLU A 89 -2.82 -25.41 -3.46
N MET A 90 -3.13 -24.20 -3.96
CA MET A 90 -3.97 -24.01 -5.13
C MET A 90 -3.35 -24.64 -6.38
N ILE A 91 -2.04 -24.44 -6.60
CA ILE A 91 -1.31 -25.07 -7.71
C ILE A 91 -1.28 -26.59 -7.54
N HIS A 92 -1.06 -27.11 -6.33
CA HIS A 92 -1.09 -28.55 -6.10
C HIS A 92 -2.46 -29.16 -6.39
N SER A 93 -3.53 -28.45 -6.02
CA SER A 93 -4.91 -28.86 -6.26
C SER A 93 -5.33 -28.74 -7.73
N ILE A 94 -4.56 -28.02 -8.55
CA ILE A 94 -4.88 -27.75 -9.95
C ILE A 94 -4.78 -28.98 -10.84
N ASP A 95 -4.06 -30.02 -10.42
CA ASP A 95 -3.91 -31.27 -11.19
C ASP A 95 -5.11 -32.22 -11.01
N ARG A 96 -6.13 -31.81 -10.24
CA ARG A 96 -7.35 -32.59 -10.06
C ARG A 96 -8.12 -32.69 -11.38
N LYS A 97 -8.53 -33.91 -11.73
CA LYS A 97 -9.40 -34.19 -12.88
C LYS A 97 -10.79 -33.61 -12.63
N ILE A 98 -11.09 -32.49 -13.28
CA ILE A 98 -12.43 -31.90 -13.32
C ILE A 98 -13.00 -31.99 -14.74
N ARG A 99 -14.31 -31.76 -14.88
CA ARG A 99 -14.95 -31.61 -16.19
C ARG A 99 -14.50 -30.27 -16.80
N GLY A 100 -13.52 -30.30 -17.69
CA GLY A 100 -12.95 -29.12 -18.35
C GLY A 100 -11.44 -29.03 -18.16
N SER A 101 -10.88 -27.82 -18.34
CA SER A 101 -9.45 -27.53 -18.15
C SER A 101 -9.25 -26.64 -16.92
N ASN A 102 -8.11 -26.81 -16.24
CA ASN A 102 -7.73 -25.95 -15.13
C ASN A 102 -6.92 -24.74 -15.63
N VAL A 103 -7.17 -23.55 -15.06
CA VAL A 103 -6.56 -22.29 -15.50
C VAL A 103 -6.15 -21.45 -14.28
N VAL A 104 -4.98 -20.81 -14.36
CA VAL A 104 -4.54 -19.77 -13.42
C VAL A 104 -4.44 -18.45 -14.15
N VAL A 105 -4.97 -17.38 -13.55
CA VAL A 105 -4.88 -16.02 -14.10
C VAL A 105 -3.95 -15.19 -13.22
N LYS A 106 -2.84 -14.74 -13.80
CA LYS A 106 -1.94 -13.77 -13.16
C LYS A 106 -2.36 -12.37 -13.59
N LEU A 107 -2.66 -11.51 -12.62
CA LEU A 107 -3.01 -10.11 -12.82
C LEU A 107 -1.92 -9.22 -12.24
N ASP A 108 -1.63 -8.10 -12.90
CA ASP A 108 -0.76 -7.03 -12.43
C ASP A 108 -1.44 -5.69 -12.79
N MET A 109 -1.19 -4.65 -12.00
CA MET A 109 -1.81 -3.32 -12.15
C MET A 109 -0.81 -2.28 -12.66
#